data_AF-A0A944GJ25-F1
#
_entry.id   AF-A0A944GJ25-F1
#
_cell.length_a   1.000
_cell.length_b   1.000
_cell.length_c   1.000
_cell.angle_alpha   90.00
_cell.angle_beta   90.00
_cell.angle_gamma   90.00
#
_symmetry.space_group_name_H-M   'P 1'
#
loop_
_entity.id
_entity.type
_entity.pdbx_description
1 polymer ?
#
loop_
_entity_poly.entity_id
_entity_poly.type
_entity_poly.pdbx_seq_one_letter_code
_entity_poly.pdbx_strand_id
1 'polypeptide(L)'
;MRIKPLSEFKDDAAIKVVAELLEPICNIVKNPQNAAARANGVLGFARQMLQNNSEDVRKMMAILSETPFEEYHCNGITVFQDALTMLGDPELMQLFGLQSQMKTSAGSASENIEVTGQ
;
A
#
# COMPACT_ATOMS: atom_id res chain seq x y z
N MET A 1 18.94 -5.56 9.02
CA MET A 1 17.73 -5.69 8.18
C MET A 1 17.15 -4.29 8.06
N ARG A 2 16.82 -3.79 6.85
CA ARG A 2 16.47 -2.37 6.63
C ARG A 2 15.00 -2.10 6.91
N ILE A 3 14.09 -2.72 6.15
CA ILE A 3 12.66 -2.78 6.43
C ILE A 3 12.20 -4.23 6.28
N LYS A 4 11.12 -4.60 6.98
CA LYS A 4 10.53 -5.93 6.94
C LYS A 4 9.25 -5.95 6.10
N PRO A 5 9.00 -7.00 5.31
CA PRO A 5 7.68 -7.27 4.74
C PRO A 5 6.61 -7.35 5.84
N LEU A 6 5.37 -7.00 5.52
CA LEU A 6 4.23 -7.09 6.44
C LEU A 6 4.04 -8.51 6.99
N SER A 7 4.23 -9.52 6.14
CA SER A 7 4.13 -10.93 6.52
C SER A 7 5.09 -11.37 7.63
N GLU A 8 6.16 -10.62 7.93
CA GLU A 8 7.10 -10.98 9.00
C GLU A 8 6.60 -10.59 10.40
N PHE A 9 5.69 -9.62 10.50
CA PHE A 9 5.11 -9.22 11.78
C PHE A 9 4.04 -10.22 12.22
N LYS A 10 4.02 -10.57 13.52
CA LYS A 10 3.12 -11.58 14.10
C LYS A 10 2.36 -11.02 15.30
N ASP A 11 1.17 -11.57 15.53
CA ASP A 11 0.35 -11.33 16.72
C ASP A 11 0.17 -9.83 17.03
N ASP A 12 0.37 -9.42 18.28
CA ASP A 12 0.20 -8.03 18.73
C ASP A 12 1.07 -7.03 17.96
N ALA A 13 2.28 -7.44 17.55
CA ALA A 13 3.18 -6.59 16.78
C ALA A 13 2.60 -6.28 15.39
N ALA A 14 1.95 -7.26 14.75
CA ALA A 14 1.28 -7.05 13.46
C ALA A 14 0.14 -6.03 13.57
N ILE A 15 -0.67 -6.12 14.63
CA ILE A 15 -1.78 -5.18 14.87
C ILE A 15 -1.24 -3.75 15.02
N LYS A 16 -0.19 -3.59 15.84
CA LYS A 16 0.44 -2.28 16.07
C LYS A 16 1.03 -1.69 14.79
N VAL A 17 1.81 -2.48 14.05
CA VAL A 17 2.44 -2.03 12.80
C VAL A 17 1.41 -1.61 11.77
N VAL A 18 0.35 -2.41 11.57
CA VAL A 18 -0.72 -2.03 10.63
C VAL A 18 -1.40 -0.74 11.08
N ALA A 19 -1.73 -0.59 12.37
CA ALA A 19 -2.35 0.63 12.89
C ALA A 19 -1.50 1.88 12.64
N GLU A 20 -0.18 1.80 12.87
CA GLU A 20 0.76 2.90 12.63
C GLU A 20 0.92 3.22 11.14
N LEU A 21 0.81 2.21 10.25
CA LEU A 21 0.91 2.42 8.81
C LEU A 21 -0.33 3.08 8.19
N LEU A 22 -1.51 2.97 8.81
CA LEU A 22 -2.75 3.49 8.22
C LEU A 22 -2.72 5.00 8.02
N GLU A 23 -2.14 5.77 8.95
CA GLU A 23 -2.05 7.23 8.83
C GLU A 23 -1.21 7.69 7.62
N PRO A 24 0.08 7.31 7.48
CA PRO A 24 0.87 7.71 6.32
C PRO A 24 0.31 7.17 5.00
N ILE A 25 -0.28 5.96 5.00
CA ILE A 25 -0.99 5.44 3.82
C ILE A 25 -2.17 6.34 3.46
N CYS A 26 -3.02 6.71 4.42
CA CYS A 26 -4.14 7.62 4.21
C CYS A 26 -3.71 8.95 3.59
N ASN A 27 -2.62 9.53 4.07
CA ASN A 27 -2.07 10.79 3.55
C ASN A 27 -1.58 10.63 2.11
N ILE A 28 -0.89 9.54 1.81
CA ILE A 28 -0.42 9.22 0.46
C ILE A 28 -1.59 9.02 -0.51
N VAL A 29 -2.63 8.28 -0.12
CA VAL A 29 -3.76 7.97 -1.03
C VAL A 29 -4.69 9.16 -1.26
N LYS A 30 -4.79 10.09 -0.30
CA LYS A 30 -5.56 11.34 -0.45
C LYS A 30 -4.92 12.32 -1.43
N ASN A 31 -3.63 12.16 -1.74
CA ASN A 31 -2.96 13.03 -2.68
C ASN A 31 -3.42 12.74 -4.13
N PRO A 32 -4.06 13.70 -4.82
CA PRO A 32 -4.61 13.48 -6.16
C PRO A 32 -3.52 13.16 -7.20
N GLN A 33 -2.30 13.65 -7.02
CA GLN A 33 -1.19 13.37 -7.94
C GLN A 33 -0.77 11.90 -7.84
N ASN A 34 -0.74 11.35 -6.63
CA ASN A 34 -0.45 9.93 -6.41
C ASN A 34 -1.59 9.06 -6.97
N ALA A 35 -2.85 9.48 -6.79
CA ALA A 35 -4.00 8.78 -7.35
C ALA A 35 -3.95 8.69 -8.88
N ALA A 36 -3.64 9.80 -9.56
CA ALA A 36 -3.46 9.81 -11.01
C ALA A 36 -2.27 8.93 -11.46
N ALA A 37 -1.20 8.88 -10.66
CA ALA A 37 0.00 8.10 -10.96
C ALA A 37 -0.21 6.59 -10.94
N ARG A 38 -1.27 6.10 -10.30
CA ARG A 38 -1.59 4.66 -10.26
C ARG A 38 -1.80 4.07 -11.66
N ALA A 39 -2.32 4.87 -12.59
CA ALA A 39 -2.49 4.47 -13.99
C ALA A 39 -1.15 4.28 -14.73
N ASN A 40 -0.06 4.86 -14.24
CA ASN A 40 1.28 4.78 -14.82
C ASN A 40 2.10 3.61 -14.25
N GLY A 41 1.46 2.69 -13.55
CA GLY A 41 2.09 1.52 -12.94
C GLY A 41 2.85 1.83 -11.64
N VAL A 42 3.40 0.77 -11.05
CA VAL A 42 3.98 0.77 -9.70
C VAL A 42 5.15 1.76 -9.56
N LEU A 43 6.04 1.85 -10.56
CA LEU A 43 7.17 2.79 -10.52
C LEU A 43 6.73 4.26 -10.65
N GLY A 44 5.69 4.53 -11.47
CA GLY A 44 5.12 5.87 -11.58
C GLY A 44 4.48 6.33 -10.27
N PHE A 45 3.73 5.43 -9.63
CA PHE A 45 3.18 5.65 -8.30
C PHE A 45 4.27 5.88 -7.24
N ALA A 46 5.30 5.03 -7.21
CA ALA A 46 6.42 5.14 -6.29
C ALA A 46 7.14 6.49 -6.38
N ARG A 47 7.41 6.97 -7.61
CA ARG A 47 7.99 8.29 -7.85
C ARG A 47 7.13 9.39 -7.23
N GLN A 48 5.82 9.35 -7.43
CA GLN A 48 4.91 10.38 -6.94
C GLN A 48 4.79 10.36 -5.41
N MET A 49 4.73 9.17 -4.78
CA MET A 49 4.80 9.06 -3.32
C MET A 49 6.06 9.70 -2.75
N LEU A 50 7.23 9.39 -3.33
CA LEU A 50 8.52 9.93 -2.88
C LEU A 50 8.63 11.44 -3.08
N GLN A 51 7.99 11.99 -4.11
CA GLN A 51 8.03 13.42 -4.40
C GLN A 51 7.05 14.22 -3.54
N ASN A 52 5.83 13.70 -3.34
CA ASN A 52 4.73 14.46 -2.78
C ASN A 52 4.40 14.12 -1.32
N ASN A 53 4.92 13.00 -0.81
CA ASN A 53 4.65 12.47 0.52
C ASN A 53 5.93 11.89 1.14
N SER A 54 7.08 12.55 0.94
CA SER A 54 8.39 12.05 1.37
C SER A 54 8.48 11.78 2.88
N GLU A 55 7.84 12.60 3.71
CA GLU A 55 7.78 12.39 5.16
C GLU A 55 6.92 11.15 5.52
N ASP A 56 5.75 11.00 4.90
CA ASP A 56 4.89 9.82 5.11
C ASP A 56 5.61 8.54 4.68
N VAL A 57 6.31 8.56 3.54
CA VAL A 57 7.12 7.41 3.09
C VAL A 57 8.23 7.11 4.10
N ARG A 58 8.91 8.13 4.64
CA ARG A 58 9.92 7.94 5.68
C ARG A 58 9.33 7.36 6.96
N LYS A 59 8.14 7.80 7.39
CA LYS A 59 7.40 7.22 8.53
C LYS A 59 7.10 5.75 8.30
N MET A 60 6.61 5.39 7.11
CA MET A 60 6.38 3.99 6.76
C MET A 60 7.65 3.16 6.85
N MET A 61 8.77 3.66 6.32
CA MET A 61 10.05 2.95 6.41
C MET A 61 10.53 2.78 7.85
N ALA A 62 10.37 3.80 8.70
CA ALA A 62 10.69 3.74 10.13
C ALA A 62 9.85 2.68 10.86
N ILE A 63 8.55 2.64 10.59
CA ILE A 63 7.63 1.63 11.16
C ILE A 63 8.05 0.22 10.72
N LEU A 64 8.28 0.01 9.42
CA LEU A 64 8.66 -1.29 8.86
C LEU A 64 10.08 -1.72 9.28
N SER A 65 10.93 -0.78 9.71
CA SER A 65 12.25 -1.06 10.28
C SER A 65 12.25 -1.22 11.80
N GLU A 66 11.08 -1.11 12.45
CA GLU A 66 10.93 -1.05 13.91
C GLU A 66 11.87 -0.01 14.55
N THR A 67 12.09 1.11 13.87
CA THR A 67 12.97 2.19 14.31
C THR A 67 12.12 3.42 14.65
N PRO A 68 12.35 4.09 15.80
CA PRO A 68 11.71 5.38 16.08
C PRO A 68 11.94 6.36 14.93
N PHE A 69 10.92 7.15 14.57
CA PHE A 69 10.97 8.02 13.40
C PHE A 69 12.13 9.03 13.45
N GLU A 70 12.44 9.53 14.65
CA GLU A 70 13.50 10.47 14.94
C GLU A 70 14.90 9.86 14.71
N GLU A 71 15.02 8.55 14.89
CA GLU A 71 16.26 7.79 14.73
C GLU A 71 16.39 7.18 13.33
N TYR A 72 15.29 7.09 12.58
CA TYR A 72 15.30 6.52 11.24
C TYR A 72 15.99 7.46 10.26
N HIS A 73 17.08 7.01 9.64
CA HIS A 73 17.81 7.74 8.61
C HIS A 73 17.99 6.91 7.34
N CYS A 74 17.85 7.57 6.20
CA CYS A 74 18.01 6.97 4.88
C CYS A 74 18.87 7.85 3.97
N ASN A 75 19.56 7.24 3.01
CA ASN A 75 20.25 7.93 1.91
C ASN A 75 19.69 7.45 0.57
N GLY A 76 20.18 7.99 -0.55
CA GLY A 76 19.63 7.69 -1.88
C GLY A 76 19.59 6.20 -2.23
N ILE A 77 20.62 5.42 -1.87
CA ILE A 77 20.66 3.97 -2.13
C ILE A 77 19.59 3.25 -1.30
N THR A 78 19.41 3.69 -0.07
CA THR A 78 18.62 2.96 0.91
C THR A 78 17.15 3.25 0.71
N VAL A 79 16.78 4.50 0.46
CA VAL A 79 15.42 4.88 0.01
C VAL A 79 15.05 4.09 -1.23
N PHE A 80 15.96 3.92 -2.18
CA PHE A 80 15.68 3.14 -3.40
C PHE A 80 15.39 1.67 -3.08
N GLN A 81 16.24 1.01 -2.26
CA GLN A 81 16.07 -0.38 -1.87
C GLN A 81 14.81 -0.60 -1.02
N ASP A 82 14.57 0.27 -0.05
CA ASP A 82 13.44 0.21 0.87
C ASP A 82 12.13 0.45 0.10
N ALA A 83 12.12 1.40 -0.85
CA ALA A 83 10.98 1.61 -1.74
C ALA A 83 10.72 0.38 -2.62
N LEU A 84 11.74 -0.23 -3.23
CA LEU A 84 11.57 -1.48 -3.99
C LEU A 84 11.02 -2.62 -3.14
N THR A 85 11.46 -2.72 -1.88
CA THR A 85 10.99 -3.74 -0.94
C THR A 85 9.52 -3.51 -0.59
N MET A 86 9.11 -2.26 -0.29
CA MET A 86 7.70 -1.92 -0.06
C MET A 86 6.81 -2.23 -1.29
N LEU A 87 7.28 -1.87 -2.48
CA LEU A 87 6.52 -2.07 -3.73
C LEU A 87 6.44 -3.55 -4.14
N GLY A 88 7.40 -4.35 -3.67
CA GLY A 88 7.43 -5.80 -3.85
C GLY A 88 6.56 -6.56 -2.85
N ASP A 89 6.08 -5.91 -1.80
CA ASP A 89 5.19 -6.50 -0.80
C ASP A 89 3.72 -6.40 -1.26
N PRO A 90 3.10 -7.50 -1.72
CA PRO A 90 1.75 -7.47 -2.27
C PRO A 90 0.69 -7.08 -1.21
N GLU A 91 0.91 -7.41 0.06
CA GLU A 91 -0.02 -7.15 1.16
C GLU A 91 0.03 -5.66 1.52
N LEU A 92 1.22 -5.06 1.52
CA LEU A 92 1.37 -3.63 1.72
C LEU A 92 0.74 -2.84 0.56
N MET A 93 0.93 -3.33 -0.67
CA MET A 93 0.31 -2.72 -1.86
C MET A 93 -1.22 -2.80 -1.86
N GLN A 94 -1.83 -3.81 -1.21
CA GLN A 94 -3.28 -3.86 -1.01
C GLN A 94 -3.78 -2.69 -0.15
N LEU A 95 -3.02 -2.27 0.86
CA LEU A 95 -3.41 -1.16 1.74
C LEU A 95 -3.47 0.18 0.99
N PHE A 96 -2.67 0.33 -0.07
CA PHE A 96 -2.80 1.47 -0.97
C PHE A 96 -4.02 1.37 -1.90
N GLY A 97 -4.73 0.25 -1.94
CA GLY A 97 -5.79 -0.02 -2.92
C GLY A 97 -5.22 -0.15 -4.34
N LEU A 98 -4.00 -0.68 -4.47
CA LEU A 98 -3.31 -0.86 -5.75
C LEU A 98 -3.43 -2.25 -6.36
N GLN A 99 -3.92 -3.23 -5.61
CA GLN A 99 -4.47 -4.43 -6.21
C GLN A 99 -5.84 -4.09 -6.78
N SER A 100 -5.88 -3.94 -8.10
CA SER A 100 -7.12 -4.02 -8.87
C SER A 100 -7.95 -5.16 -8.32
N GLN A 101 -9.21 -4.88 -7.97
CA GLN A 101 -10.27 -5.85 -7.71
C GLN A 101 -9.92 -7.22 -8.31
N MET A 102 -9.38 -8.13 -7.49
CA MET A 102 -9.45 -9.54 -7.86
C MET A 102 -10.93 -9.79 -7.96
N LYS A 103 -11.41 -9.94 -9.20
CA LYS A 103 -12.77 -10.33 -9.54
C LYS A 103 -13.21 -11.45 -8.60
N THR A 104 -13.96 -11.12 -7.56
CA THR A 104 -15.06 -11.99 -7.17
C THR A 104 -16.12 -11.78 -8.23
N SER A 105 -15.95 -12.51 -9.34
CA SER A 105 -17.04 -12.88 -10.23
C SER A 105 -17.99 -13.76 -9.42
N ALA A 106 -18.78 -13.15 -8.54
CA ALA A 106 -19.89 -13.79 -7.87
C ALA A 106 -21.17 -13.37 -8.60
N GLY A 107 -21.53 -14.19 -9.59
CA GLY A 107 -22.89 -14.33 -10.10
C GLY A 107 -23.49 -13.10 -10.75
N SER A 108 -23.42 -13.02 -12.08
CA SER A 108 -24.53 -12.47 -12.86
C SER A 108 -25.78 -13.30 -12.53
N ALA A 109 -26.57 -12.88 -11.56
CA ALA A 109 -27.96 -13.28 -11.48
C ALA A 109 -28.72 -12.44 -12.51
N SER A 110 -28.61 -12.84 -13.78
CA SER A 110 -29.66 -12.53 -14.74
C SER A 110 -30.89 -13.31 -14.28
N GLU A 111 -31.81 -12.67 -13.58
CA GLU A 111 -33.17 -13.20 -13.43
C GLU A 111 -33.82 -13.21 -14.82
N ASN A 112 -33.64 -14.33 -15.52
CA ASN A 112 -34.50 -14.70 -16.63
C ASN A 112 -35.86 -15.07 -16.04
N ILE A 113 -36.82 -14.15 -16.06
CA ILE A 113 -38.23 -14.53 -15.91
C ILE A 113 -38.77 -14.75 -17.31
N GLU A 114 -38.61 -15.99 -17.78
CA GLU A 114 -39.43 -16.52 -18.85
C GLU A 114 -40.60 -17.31 -18.26
N VAL A 115 -41.80 -16.83 -18.62
CA VAL A 115 -43.06 -17.55 -18.85
C VAL A 115 -43.94 -17.89 -17.64
N THR A 116 -45.21 -17.43 -17.68
CA THR A 116 -46.46 -18.22 -17.85
C THR A 116 -47.62 -17.20 -17.76
N GLY A 117 -48.39 -16.89 -18.81
CA GLY A 117 -49.40 -17.76 -19.40
C GLY A 117 -50.73 -17.70 -18.61
N GLN A 118 -51.52 -16.63 -18.77
CA GLN A 118 -53.00 -16.61 -18.75
C GLN A 118 -53.54 -15.21 -19.08
#